data_AF-A0A8I0L710-F1
#
_entry.id   AF-A0A8I0L710-F1
#
_cell.length_a   1.000
_cell.length_b   1.000
_cell.length_c   1.000
_cell.angle_alpha   90.00
_cell.angle_beta   90.00
_cell.angle_gamma   90.00
#
_symmetry.space_group_name_H-M   'P 1'
#
loop_
_entity.id
_entity.type
_entity.pdbx_description
1 polymer ?
#
loop_
_entity_poly.entity_id
_entity_poly.type
_entity_poly.pdbx_seq_one_letter_code
_entity_poly.pdbx_strand_id
1 'polypeptide(L)'
;VSLRVIAQRTAGFAGADLENLVNEAALLAARRNRKAITMEDIEEASMKVMAGPEKKSRVVTPEEKKLTAYHEAGHAVAGFYCKHHPRVHEI
;
A
#
# COMPACT_ATOMS: atom_id res chain seq x y z
N VAL A 1 -14.70 -8.47 3.79
CA VAL A 1 -13.94 -8.13 2.57
C VAL A 1 -14.86 -7.39 1.63
N SER A 2 -14.47 -6.22 1.11
CA SER A 2 -15.25 -5.46 0.12
C SER A 2 -14.54 -5.50 -1.23
N LEU A 3 -15.02 -6.35 -2.14
CA LEU A 3 -14.44 -6.51 -3.48
C LEU A 3 -14.50 -5.23 -4.31
N ARG A 4 -15.50 -4.37 -4.06
CA ARG A 4 -15.64 -3.08 -4.75
C ARG A 4 -14.48 -2.13 -4.40
N VAL A 5 -14.04 -2.11 -3.15
CA VAL A 5 -12.91 -1.27 -2.70
C VAL A 5 -11.61 -1.79 -3.31
N ILE A 6 -11.44 -3.12 -3.37
CA ILE A 6 -10.26 -3.75 -3.99
C ILE A 6 -10.18 -3.37 -5.46
N ALA A 7 -11.28 -3.52 -6.21
CA ALA A 7 -11.33 -3.16 -7.62
C ALA A 7 -11.00 -1.68 -7.91
N GLN A 8 -11.38 -0.77 -7.01
CA GLN A 8 -11.01 0.65 -7.11
C GLN A 8 -9.50 0.88 -6.91
N ARG A 9 -8.84 0.09 -6.06
CA ARG A 9 -7.41 0.21 -5.76
C ARG A 9 -6.51 -0.53 -6.75
N THR A 10 -7.04 -1.56 -7.41
CA THR A 10 -6.32 -2.33 -8.44
C THR A 10 -6.67 -1.86 -9.86
N ALA A 11 -7.07 -0.60 -10.02
CA ALA A 11 -7.36 -0.05 -11.35
C ALA A 11 -6.10 -0.09 -12.21
N GLY A 12 -6.17 -0.75 -13.38
CA GLY A 12 -5.02 -0.93 -14.27
C GLY A 12 -4.24 -2.23 -14.07
N PHE A 13 -4.62 -3.08 -13.10
CA PHE A 13 -4.02 -4.40 -12.93
C PHE A 13 -4.49 -5.37 -14.03
N ALA A 14 -3.57 -6.18 -14.54
CA ALA A 14 -3.90 -7.32 -15.40
C ALA A 14 -4.36 -8.52 -14.54
N GLY A 15 -4.91 -9.56 -15.19
CA GLY A 15 -5.34 -10.78 -14.51
C GLY A 15 -4.22 -11.46 -13.69
N ALA A 16 -2.99 -11.43 -14.21
CA ALA A 16 -1.82 -11.95 -13.50
C ALA A 16 -1.46 -11.13 -12.26
N ASP A 17 -1.64 -9.81 -12.29
CA ASP A 17 -1.37 -8.94 -11.14
C ASP A 17 -2.39 -9.18 -10.02
N LEU A 18 -3.65 -9.43 -10.38
CA LEU A 18 -4.70 -9.80 -9.43
C LEU A 18 -4.45 -11.17 -8.79
N GLU A 19 -4.00 -12.15 -9.58
CA GLU A 19 -3.59 -13.46 -9.07
C GLU A 19 -2.45 -13.31 -8.06
N ASN A 20 -1.41 -12.55 -8.42
CA ASN A 20 -0.27 -12.30 -7.54
C ASN A 20 -0.66 -11.57 -6.25
N LEU A 21 -1.56 -10.57 -6.34
CA LEU A 21 -2.10 -9.85 -5.19
C LEU A 21 -2.81 -10.79 -4.21
N VAL A 22 -3.70 -11.65 -4.71
CA VAL A 22 -4.46 -12.58 -3.86
C VAL A 22 -3.53 -13.61 -3.23
N ASN A 23 -2.52 -14.06 -3.94
CA ASN A 23 -1.51 -14.97 -3.41
C ASN A 23 -0.68 -14.34 -2.28
N GLU A 24 -0.20 -13.11 -2.44
CA GLU A 24 0.51 -12.38 -1.38
C GLU A 24 -0.38 -12.14 -0.15
N ALA A 25 -1.66 -11.81 -0.35
CA ALA A 25 -2.62 -11.64 0.75
C ALA A 25 -2.85 -12.96 1.51
N ALA A 26 -2.92 -14.08 0.79
CA ALA A 26 -3.03 -15.41 1.40
C ALA A 26 -1.77 -15.78 2.20
N LEU A 27 -0.58 -15.49 1.67
CA LEU A 27 0.69 -15.70 2.37
C LEU A 27 0.79 -14.85 3.65
N LEU A 28 0.34 -13.60 3.62
CA LEU A 28 0.29 -12.73 4.80
C LEU A 28 -0.67 -13.26 5.86
N ALA A 29 -1.88 -13.67 5.46
CA ALA A 29 -2.85 -14.27 6.36
C ALA A 29 -2.31 -15.56 7.00
N ALA A 30 -1.68 -16.43 6.22
CA ALA A 30 -1.07 -17.66 6.70
C ALA A 30 0.10 -17.40 7.67
N ARG A 31 0.98 -16.44 7.36
CA ARG A 31 2.07 -16.03 8.27
C ARG A 31 1.55 -15.51 9.62
N ARG A 32 0.37 -14.89 9.62
CA ARG A 32 -0.33 -14.41 10.82
C ARG A 32 -1.19 -15.48 11.50
N ASN A 33 -1.12 -16.74 11.05
CA ASN A 33 -1.97 -17.86 11.52
C ASN A 33 -3.49 -17.56 11.44
N ARG A 34 -3.91 -16.74 10.47
CA ARG A 34 -5.33 -16.43 10.23
C ARG A 34 -5.94 -17.49 9.31
N LYS A 35 -7.19 -17.89 9.59
CA LYS A 35 -7.95 -18.88 8.77
C LYS A 35 -8.65 -18.27 7.55
N ALA A 36 -8.70 -16.95 7.46
CA ALA A 36 -9.34 -16.23 6.37
C ALA A 36 -8.54 -14.97 6.05
N ILE A 37 -8.57 -14.57 4.77
CA ILE A 37 -7.96 -13.33 4.29
C ILE A 37 -8.84 -12.17 4.72
N THR A 38 -8.23 -11.16 5.36
CA THR A 38 -8.92 -9.94 5.78
C THR A 38 -8.65 -8.79 4.81
N MET A 39 -9.35 -7.67 4.97
CA MET A 39 -9.05 -6.48 4.16
C MET A 39 -7.64 -5.94 4.44
N GLU A 40 -7.16 -6.01 5.67
CA GLU A 40 -5.79 -5.60 6.03
C GLU A 40 -4.74 -6.38 5.22
N ASP A 41 -4.94 -7.70 5.07
CA ASP A 41 -3.99 -8.53 4.34
C ASP A 41 -3.97 -8.18 2.84
N ILE A 42 -5.10 -7.76 2.27
CA ILE A 42 -5.20 -7.32 0.87
C ILE A 42 -4.60 -5.92 0.68
N GLU A 43 -4.83 -5.00 1.62
CA GLU A 43 -4.22 -3.66 1.57
C GLU A 43 -2.69 -3.74 1.66
N GLU A 44 -2.17 -4.56 2.57
CA GLU A 44 -0.73 -4.79 2.71
C GLU A 44 -0.12 -5.52 1.51
N ALA A 45 -0.82 -6.52 0.96
CA ALA A 45 -0.41 -7.18 -0.28
C ALA A 45 -0.38 -6.20 -1.47
N SER A 46 -1.36 -5.29 -1.55
CA SER A 46 -1.43 -4.27 -2.60
C SER A 46 -0.23 -3.33 -2.57
N MET A 47 0.17 -2.88 -1.37
CA MET A 47 1.38 -2.08 -1.21
C MET A 47 2.63 -2.85 -1.64
N LYS A 48 2.75 -4.13 -1.24
CA LYS A 48 3.88 -4.98 -1.65
C LYS A 48 4.00 -5.17 -3.15
N VAL A 49 2.89 -5.41 -3.85
CA VAL A 49 2.88 -5.61 -5.30
C VAL A 49 3.24 -4.31 -6.02
N MET A 50 2.77 -3.16 -5.53
CA MET A 50 3.01 -1.87 -6.17
C MET A 50 4.38 -1.27 -5.84
N ALA A 51 4.82 -1.32 -4.59
CA ALA A 51 6.05 -0.67 -4.12
C ALA A 51 7.25 -1.63 -3.95
N GLY A 52 7.02 -2.95 -4.00
CA GLY A 52 8.02 -3.97 -3.69
C GLY A 52 8.14 -4.25 -2.19
N PRO A 53 8.98 -5.24 -1.79
CA PRO A 53 9.12 -5.65 -0.40
C PRO A 53 9.76 -4.55 0.48
N GLU A 54 9.19 -4.32 1.66
CA GLU A 54 9.74 -3.38 2.66
C GLU A 54 11.20 -3.72 3.00
N LYS A 55 12.12 -2.78 2.75
CA LYS A 55 13.53 -2.90 3.16
C LYS A 55 13.71 -2.48 4.62
N LYS A 56 13.36 -3.36 5.57
CA LYS A 56 13.54 -3.12 7.01
C LYS A 56 15.00 -3.09 7.49
N SER A 57 15.95 -3.52 6.67
CA SER A 57 17.38 -3.59 7.03
C SER A 57 18.14 -2.26 6.85
N ARG A 58 17.54 -1.25 6.21
CA ARG A 58 18.21 0.04 6.02
C ARG A 58 18.13 0.84 7.32
N VAL A 59 19.27 1.06 7.97
CA VAL A 59 19.36 1.98 9.11
C VAL A 59 19.13 3.38 8.56
N VAL A 60 18.02 4.01 8.93
CA VAL A 60 17.67 5.39 8.57
C VAL A 60 17.95 6.26 9.78
N THR A 61 18.75 7.30 9.60
CA THR A 61 19.06 8.24 10.70
C THR A 61 17.83 9.09 11.05
N PRO A 62 17.74 9.64 12.28
CA PRO A 62 16.64 10.51 12.68
C PRO A 62 16.48 11.74 11.76
N GLU A 63 17.59 12.27 11.24
CA GLU A 63 17.61 13.42 10.33
C GLU A 63 17.04 13.06 8.96
N GLU A 64 17.47 11.94 8.36
CA GLU A 64 16.92 11.44 7.10
C GLU A 64 15.43 11.11 7.22
N LYS A 65 14.99 10.54 8.35
CA LYS A 65 13.58 10.27 8.62
C LYS A 65 12.76 11.56 8.68
N LYS A 66 13.28 12.59 9.35
CA LYS A 66 12.62 13.91 9.43
C LYS A 66 12.52 14.59 8.07
N LEU A 67 13.59 14.54 7.27
CA LEU A 67 13.59 15.09 5.92
C LEU A 67 12.56 14.39 5.02
N THR A 68 12.55 13.04 5.04
CA THR A 68 11.60 12.24 4.26
C THR A 68 10.16 12.53 4.69
N ALA A 69 9.90 12.61 6.00
CA ALA A 69 8.56 12.96 6.50
C ALA A 69 8.08 14.34 6.01
N TYR A 70 8.95 15.35 5.96
CA TYR A 70 8.58 16.65 5.39
C TYR A 70 8.34 16.59 3.88
N HIS A 71 9.11 15.80 3.15
CA HIS A 71 8.94 15.64 1.71
C HIS A 71 7.56 15.05 1.39
N GLU A 72 7.21 13.94 2.03
CA GLU A 72 5.95 13.26 1.80
C GLU A 72 4.75 14.08 2.32
N ALA A 73 4.91 14.78 3.45
CA ALA A 73 3.90 15.73 3.94
C ALA A 73 3.66 16.90 2.97
N GLY A 74 4.72 17.34 2.27
CA GLY A 74 4.62 18.37 1.22
C GLY A 74 3.72 17.90 0.06
N HIS A 75 3.94 16.68 -0.44
CA HIS A 75 3.08 16.07 -1.45
C HIS A 75 1.63 15.95 -0.98
N ALA A 76 1.43 15.56 0.28
CA ALA A 76 0.09 15.42 0.85
C ALA A 76 -0.68 16.74 0.92
N VAL A 77 -0.04 17.80 1.44
CA VAL A 77 -0.66 19.13 1.54
C VAL A 77 -0.92 19.71 0.16
N ALA A 78 0.05 19.64 -0.76
CA ALA A 78 -0.13 20.14 -2.12
C ALA A 78 -1.25 19.41 -2.87
N GLY A 79 -1.30 18.08 -2.75
CA GLY A 79 -2.36 17.25 -3.34
C GLY A 79 -3.74 17.56 -2.75
N PHE A 80 -3.83 17.83 -1.45
CA PHE A 80 -5.09 18.16 -0.79
C PHE A 80 -5.73 19.46 -1.29
N TYR A 81 -4.93 20.51 -1.51
CA TYR A 81 -5.43 21.81 -1.98
C TYR A 81 -5.64 21.89 -3.49
N CYS A 82 -5.19 20.89 -4.26
CA CYS A 82 -5.33 20.89 -5.71
C CYS A 82 -6.66 20.22 -6.13
N LYS A 83 -7.62 21.03 -6.62
CA LYS A 83 -9.01 20.62 -6.94
C LYS A 83 -9.15 19.41 -7.87
N HIS A 84 -8.18 19.19 -8.76
CA HIS A 84 -8.24 18.12 -9.77
C HIS A 84 -7.35 16.93 -9.41
N HIS A 85 -6.64 16.99 -8.27
CA HIS A 85 -5.78 15.91 -7.85
C HIS A 85 -6.61 14.82 -7.14
N PRO A 86 -6.36 13.52 -7.43
CA PRO A 86 -6.97 12.45 -6.66
C PRO A 86 -6.64 12.61 -5.16
N ARG A 87 -7.63 12.32 -4.30
CA ARG A 87 -7.48 12.46 -2.84
C ARG A 87 -6.35 11.56 -2.33
N VAL A 88 -5.50 12.12 -1.48
CA VAL A 88 -4.44 11.40 -0.79
C VAL A 88 -5.09 10.40 0.18
N HIS A 89 -4.72 9.12 0.05
CA HIS A 89 -5.29 8.03 0.84
C HIS A 89 -4.30 7.50 1.88
N GLU A 90 -3.00 7.53 1.57
CA GLU A 90 -1.90 7.07 2.43
C GLU A 90 -0.60 7.81 2.03
N ILE A 91 0.34 7.95 2.97
CA ILE A 91 1.62 8.67 2.84
C ILE A 91 2.74 7.81 3.43
#